data_AF-B3CF39-F1
#
_entry.id   AF-B3CF39-F1
#
_cell.length_a   1.000
_cell.length_b   1.000
_cell.length_c   1.000
_cell.angle_alpha   90.00
_cell.angle_beta   90.00
_cell.angle_gamma   90.00
#
_symmetry.space_group_name_H-M   'P 1'
#
loop_
_entity.id
_entity.type
_entity.pdbx_description
1 polymer ?
#
loop_
_entity_poly.entity_id
_entity_poly.type
_entity_poly.pdbx_seq_one_letter_code
_entity_poly.pdbx_strand_id
1 'polypeptide(L)'
;MDKEDILLLTDKGLAVFKYYIPFSFKLGRNFLNPLYKDSKASCNVYFDRRNGMYKMKDFGNDDYSGDCFALVGKLNGLNCKEPKDFVQILAIIDRDMHLGLSDKSEMRISSTTSVPVIAEVTHVPKKELYGCGTCLLGRKWYHARGAEIVPGGFVEEVQQRE
;
A
#
# COMPACT_ATOMS: atom_id res chain seq x y z
N MET A 1 -15.04 6.31 8.96
CA MET A 1 -14.45 6.60 7.63
C MET A 1 -12.96 6.52 7.79
N ASP A 2 -12.34 5.56 7.12
CA ASP A 2 -10.93 5.23 7.36
C ASP A 2 -10.06 5.78 6.23
N LYS A 3 -8.85 6.20 6.57
CA LYS A 3 -7.86 6.74 5.62
C LYS A 3 -7.56 5.72 4.52
N GLU A 4 -7.47 4.46 4.88
CA GLU A 4 -7.13 3.34 4.01
C GLU A 4 -8.18 3.11 2.93
N ASP A 5 -9.47 3.31 3.25
CA ASP A 5 -10.57 3.19 2.29
C ASP A 5 -10.48 4.29 1.22
N ILE A 6 -10.17 5.53 1.63
CA ILE A 6 -9.91 6.64 0.68
C ILE A 6 -8.74 6.27 -0.23
N LEU A 7 -7.62 5.82 0.33
CA LEU A 7 -6.44 5.46 -0.47
C LEU A 7 -6.72 4.28 -1.40
N LEU A 8 -7.57 3.33 -1.02
CA LEU A 8 -7.96 2.22 -1.88
C LEU A 8 -8.79 2.68 -3.07
N LEU A 9 -9.81 3.52 -2.82
CA LEU A 9 -10.73 3.99 -3.86
C LEU A 9 -10.13 5.06 -4.79
N THR A 10 -9.06 5.73 -4.37
CA THR A 10 -8.44 6.84 -5.11
C THR A 10 -7.11 6.49 -5.78
N ASP A 11 -6.86 5.21 -6.05
CA ASP A 11 -5.60 4.71 -6.63
C ASP A 11 -4.38 5.21 -5.83
N LYS A 12 -4.37 4.87 -4.54
CA LYS A 12 -3.33 5.26 -3.57
C LYS A 12 -3.12 6.77 -3.49
N GLY A 13 -4.19 7.54 -3.70
CA GLY A 13 -4.21 9.01 -3.65
C GLY A 13 -3.95 9.71 -5.00
N LEU A 14 -3.62 8.98 -6.09
CA LEU A 14 -3.38 9.60 -7.40
C LEU A 14 -4.62 10.32 -7.94
N ALA A 15 -5.79 9.71 -7.78
CA ALA A 15 -7.03 10.29 -8.27
C ALA A 15 -7.35 11.62 -7.58
N VAL A 16 -7.01 11.77 -6.29
CA VAL A 16 -7.14 13.04 -5.55
C VAL A 16 -6.26 14.12 -6.17
N PHE A 17 -4.98 13.83 -6.44
CA PHE A 17 -4.09 14.81 -7.08
C PHE A 17 -4.61 15.25 -8.45
N LYS A 18 -5.09 14.31 -9.27
CA LYS A 18 -5.67 14.62 -10.59
C LYS A 18 -6.95 15.44 -10.50
N TYR A 19 -7.74 15.27 -9.44
CA TYR A 19 -8.97 16.01 -9.23
C TYR A 19 -8.69 17.47 -8.84
N TYR A 20 -7.75 17.70 -7.91
CA TYR A 20 -7.48 19.03 -7.36
C TYR A 20 -6.43 19.85 -8.12
N ILE A 21 -5.57 19.22 -8.92
CA ILE A 21 -4.61 19.94 -9.77
C ILE A 21 -5.31 20.22 -11.12
N PRO A 22 -5.56 21.50 -11.50
CA PRO A 22 -6.46 21.86 -12.58
C PRO A 22 -5.90 21.65 -14.00
N PHE A 23 -4.81 20.88 -14.12
CA PHE A 23 -4.15 20.59 -15.39
C PHE A 23 -3.53 19.19 -15.38
N SER A 24 -3.34 18.63 -16.56
CA SER A 24 -2.64 17.36 -16.72
C SER A 24 -1.15 17.50 -16.38
N PHE A 25 -0.62 16.61 -15.55
CA PHE A 25 0.80 16.52 -15.23
C PHE A 25 1.35 15.12 -15.51
N LYS A 26 2.68 15.03 -15.63
CA LYS A 26 3.40 13.76 -15.73
C LYS A 26 4.01 13.42 -14.37
N LEU A 27 3.84 12.18 -13.92
CA LEU A 27 4.43 11.71 -12.67
C LEU A 27 5.96 11.85 -12.70
N GLY A 28 6.54 12.28 -11.58
CA GLY A 28 7.98 12.48 -11.41
C GLY A 28 8.58 13.64 -12.21
N ARG A 29 7.75 14.42 -12.94
CA ARG A 29 8.21 15.60 -13.68
C ARG A 29 7.70 16.86 -13.01
N ASN A 30 8.59 17.83 -12.86
CA ASN A 30 8.24 19.10 -12.24
C ASN A 30 7.25 19.91 -13.12
N PHE A 31 6.33 20.58 -12.46
CA PHE A 31 5.37 21.55 -12.96
C PHE A 31 5.30 22.76 -12.01
N LEU A 32 4.63 23.83 -12.43
CA LEU A 32 4.42 25.02 -11.59
C LEU A 32 3.43 24.70 -10.48
N ASN A 33 3.75 25.02 -9.24
CA ASN A 33 2.84 24.74 -8.13
C ASN A 33 1.51 25.51 -8.32
N PRO A 34 0.33 24.84 -8.30
CA PRO A 34 -0.95 25.51 -8.49
C PRO A 34 -1.42 26.34 -7.29
N LEU A 35 -0.78 26.20 -6.12
CA LEU A 35 -1.21 26.79 -4.86
C LEU A 35 -0.63 28.19 -4.59
N TYR A 36 0.35 28.62 -5.39
CA TYR A 36 0.94 29.96 -5.30
C TYR A 36 1.51 30.39 -6.64
N LYS A 37 1.90 31.67 -6.76
CA LYS A 37 2.55 32.18 -7.96
C LYS A 37 4.00 31.68 -8.03
N ASP A 38 4.17 30.51 -8.63
CA ASP A 38 5.46 29.92 -8.89
C ASP A 38 6.08 30.47 -10.20
N SER A 39 7.40 30.64 -10.21
CA SER A 39 8.14 31.16 -11.37
C SER A 39 8.98 30.09 -12.08
N LYS A 40 9.27 28.98 -11.40
CA LYS A 40 10.08 27.88 -11.92
C LYS A 40 9.42 26.57 -11.51
N ALA A 41 9.28 25.63 -12.44
CA ALA A 41 8.68 24.33 -12.15
C ALA A 41 9.35 23.64 -10.95
N SER A 42 8.64 23.63 -9.82
CA SER A 42 9.18 23.21 -8.52
C SER A 42 8.40 22.05 -7.90
N CYS A 43 7.17 21.79 -8.37
CA CYS A 43 6.28 20.79 -7.82
C CYS A 43 6.22 19.52 -8.68
N ASN A 44 6.24 18.33 -8.10
CA ASN A 44 5.90 17.09 -8.81
C ASN A 44 5.05 16.16 -7.95
N VAL A 45 4.31 15.28 -8.62
CA VAL A 45 3.63 14.14 -7.98
C VAL A 45 4.38 12.87 -8.32
N TYR A 46 4.69 12.06 -7.33
CA TYR A 46 5.46 10.83 -7.47
C TYR A 46 4.89 9.72 -6.59
N PHE A 47 5.20 8.46 -6.92
CA PHE A 47 4.83 7.32 -6.08
C PHE A 47 5.90 7.08 -5.00
N ASP A 48 5.52 7.25 -3.74
CA ASP A 48 6.38 6.93 -2.59
C ASP A 48 6.35 5.43 -2.33
N ARG A 49 7.38 4.73 -2.81
CA ARG A 49 7.52 3.27 -2.67
C ARG A 49 7.58 2.78 -1.23
N ARG A 50 8.03 3.62 -0.29
CA ARG A 50 8.15 3.23 1.13
C ARG A 50 6.78 3.16 1.80
N ASN A 51 5.90 4.10 1.46
CA ASN A 51 4.57 4.21 2.04
C ASN A 51 3.47 3.61 1.15
N GLY A 52 3.79 3.23 -0.10
CA GLY A 52 2.85 2.63 -1.03
C GLY A 52 1.75 3.60 -1.50
N MET A 53 2.06 4.90 -1.56
CA MET A 53 1.09 5.94 -1.91
C MET A 53 1.70 7.09 -2.71
N TYR A 54 0.87 7.80 -3.45
CA TYR A 54 1.30 8.99 -4.18
C TYR A 54 1.50 10.17 -3.22
N LYS A 55 2.52 10.96 -3.51
CA LYS A 55 2.87 12.18 -2.77
C LYS A 55 3.24 13.28 -3.73
N MET A 56 3.10 14.51 -3.24
CA MET A 56 3.56 15.72 -3.90
C MET A 56 4.82 16.21 -3.21
N LYS A 57 5.85 16.56 -3.99
CA LYS A 57 7.05 17.24 -3.52
C LYS A 57 7.15 18.60 -4.18
N ASP A 58 7.33 19.63 -3.38
CA ASP A 58 7.67 20.97 -3.85
C ASP A 58 9.13 21.28 -3.46
N PHE A 59 9.94 21.64 -4.45
CA PHE A 59 11.33 22.01 -4.26
C PHE A 59 11.51 23.52 -4.01
N GLY A 60 10.49 24.33 -4.27
CA GLY A 60 10.51 25.77 -4.04
C GLY A 60 10.12 26.14 -2.61
N ASN A 61 9.11 25.48 -2.08
CA ASN A 61 8.62 25.63 -0.72
C ASN A 61 8.07 24.30 -0.18
N ASP A 62 8.81 23.71 0.77
CA ASP A 62 8.47 22.39 1.34
C ASP A 62 7.13 22.35 2.10
N ASP A 63 6.58 23.50 2.50
CA ASP A 63 5.27 23.60 3.16
C ASP A 63 4.09 23.17 2.25
N TYR A 64 4.35 22.98 0.96
CA TYR A 64 3.40 22.45 -0.02
C TYR A 64 3.68 20.99 -0.38
N SER A 65 4.70 20.36 0.20
CA SER A 65 4.94 18.93 0.06
C SER A 65 3.98 18.13 0.95
N GLY A 66 3.64 16.91 0.55
CA GLY A 66 2.81 16.04 1.37
C GLY A 66 2.13 14.92 0.60
N ASP A 67 1.22 14.23 1.27
CA ASP A 67 0.32 13.30 0.61
C ASP A 67 -0.95 14.00 0.09
N CYS A 68 -1.89 13.23 -0.46
CA CYS A 68 -3.15 13.77 -0.96
C CYS A 68 -3.98 14.47 0.14
N PHE A 69 -3.89 14.01 1.39
CA PHE A 69 -4.59 14.64 2.51
C PHE A 69 -3.99 16.01 2.85
N ALA A 70 -2.66 16.13 2.82
CA ALA A 70 -1.97 17.41 2.98
C ALA A 70 -2.37 18.43 1.92
N LEU A 71 -2.50 18.01 0.65
CA LEU A 71 -2.98 18.88 -0.43
C LEU A 71 -4.39 19.41 -0.12
N VAL A 72 -5.33 18.52 0.18
CA VAL A 72 -6.74 18.89 0.45
C VAL A 72 -6.84 19.73 1.73
N GLY A 73 -6.06 19.39 2.76
CA GLY A 73 -5.96 20.19 3.97
C GLY A 73 -5.51 21.62 3.66
N LYS A 74 -4.43 21.78 2.90
CA LYS A 74 -3.91 23.11 2.51
C LYS A 74 -4.94 23.92 1.73
N LEU A 75 -5.62 23.30 0.77
CA LEU A 75 -6.66 23.95 -0.04
C LEU A 75 -7.85 24.45 0.79
N ASN A 76 -8.15 23.78 1.90
CA ASN A 76 -9.28 24.10 2.77
C ASN A 76 -8.88 24.83 4.07
N GLY A 77 -7.59 25.18 4.24
CA GLY A 77 -7.10 25.80 5.46
C GLY A 77 -7.16 24.90 6.69
N LEU A 78 -7.09 23.58 6.50
CA LEU A 78 -7.15 22.55 7.55
C LEU A 78 -5.77 21.94 7.81
N ASN A 79 -5.52 21.53 9.05
CA ASN A 79 -4.25 20.93 9.48
C ASN A 79 -4.37 19.41 9.66
N CYS A 80 -3.65 18.63 8.85
CA CYS A 80 -3.64 17.16 8.94
C CYS A 80 -3.13 16.59 10.28
N LYS A 81 -2.40 17.38 11.07
CA LYS A 81 -1.95 16.96 12.40
C LYS A 81 -3.07 17.01 13.44
N GLU A 82 -4.10 17.82 13.21
CA GLU A 82 -5.24 17.90 14.11
C GLU A 82 -6.28 16.84 13.76
N PRO A 83 -6.68 15.97 14.70
CA PRO A 83 -7.60 14.87 14.41
C PRO A 83 -8.95 15.34 13.85
N LYS A 84 -9.48 16.46 14.36
CA LYS A 84 -10.76 17.03 13.91
C LYS A 84 -10.69 17.47 12.44
N ASP A 85 -9.64 18.20 12.10
CA ASP A 85 -9.37 18.67 10.75
C ASP A 85 -9.12 17.49 9.81
N PHE A 86 -8.40 16.47 10.27
CA PHE A 86 -8.16 15.28 9.47
C PHE A 86 -9.46 14.55 9.11
N VAL A 87 -10.38 14.37 10.07
CA VAL A 87 -11.71 13.79 9.79
C VAL A 87 -12.47 14.65 8.77
N GLN A 88 -12.39 15.98 8.89
CA GLN A 88 -13.02 16.88 7.93
C GLN A 88 -12.41 16.78 6.53
N ILE A 89 -11.08 16.60 6.42
CA ILE A 89 -10.40 16.35 5.15
C ILE A 89 -10.90 15.06 4.49
N LEU A 90 -11.06 13.97 5.27
CA LEU A 90 -11.62 12.72 4.75
C LEU A 90 -13.04 12.93 4.20
N ALA A 91 -13.88 13.66 4.92
CA ALA A 91 -15.25 13.97 4.50
C ALA A 91 -15.32 14.87 3.26
N ILE A 92 -14.36 15.78 3.07
CA ILE A 92 -14.26 16.60 1.85
C ILE A 92 -13.93 15.71 0.65
N ILE A 93 -12.95 14.81 0.78
CA ILE A 93 -12.57 13.90 -0.31
C ILE A 93 -13.74 12.96 -0.67
N ASP A 94 -14.39 12.37 0.33
CA ASP A 94 -15.55 11.47 0.13
C ASP A 94 -16.68 12.18 -0.64
N ARG A 95 -16.98 13.43 -0.27
CA ARG A 95 -18.02 14.25 -0.90
C ARG A 95 -17.66 14.67 -2.32
N ASP A 96 -16.47 15.26 -2.50
CA ASP A 96 -16.06 15.86 -3.76
C ASP A 96 -15.83 14.81 -4.85
N MET A 97 -15.38 13.61 -4.46
CA MET A 97 -15.13 12.49 -5.37
C MET A 97 -16.26 11.45 -5.37
N HIS A 98 -17.34 11.68 -4.62
CA HIS A 98 -18.50 10.80 -4.50
C HIS A 98 -18.13 9.32 -4.18
N LEU A 99 -17.31 9.11 -3.15
CA LEU A 99 -16.77 7.77 -2.84
C LEU A 99 -17.75 6.88 -2.06
N GLY A 100 -18.78 7.47 -1.44
CA GLY A 100 -19.85 6.75 -0.72
C GLY A 100 -19.34 5.99 0.51
N LEU A 101 -18.37 6.55 1.23
CA LEU A 101 -17.81 5.97 2.45
C LEU A 101 -18.56 6.40 3.71
N SER A 102 -19.16 7.59 3.70
CA SER A 102 -20.03 8.09 4.77
C SER A 102 -21.23 7.19 5.05
N ASP A 103 -21.84 6.62 4.01
CA ASP A 103 -23.02 5.76 4.16
C ASP A 103 -22.69 4.35 4.70
N LYS A 104 -21.44 3.90 4.55
CA LYS A 104 -21.02 2.54 4.91
C LYS A 104 -20.75 2.35 6.40
N SER A 105 -20.58 3.43 7.17
CA SER A 105 -20.29 3.32 8.62
C SER A 105 -21.46 2.79 9.45
N GLU A 106 -22.71 2.98 9.00
CA GLU A 106 -23.88 2.48 9.72
C GLU A 106 -24.04 0.96 9.60
N MET A 107 -23.59 0.37 8.49
CA MET A 107 -23.82 -1.05 8.21
C MET A 107 -22.85 -2.01 8.94
N ARG A 108 -21.71 -1.53 9.44
CA ARG A 108 -20.71 -2.36 10.15
C ARG A 108 -21.05 -2.62 11.62
N ILE A 109 -22.04 -1.93 12.21
CA ILE A 109 -22.35 -2.03 13.65
C ILE A 109 -23.36 -3.15 13.95
N SER A 110 -24.03 -3.74 12.95
CA SER A 110 -25.08 -4.77 13.18
C SER A 110 -24.63 -6.23 13.14
N SER A 111 -23.35 -6.54 12.93
CA SER A 111 -22.88 -7.93 12.76
C SER A 111 -22.08 -8.48 13.95
N THR A 112 -22.63 -8.40 15.15
CA THR A 112 -22.18 -9.21 16.31
C THR A 112 -23.38 -9.78 17.05
N THR A 113 -24.07 -10.74 16.43
CA THR A 113 -24.92 -11.68 17.17
C THR A 113 -24.01 -12.62 17.96
N SER A 114 -23.81 -12.34 19.25
CA SER A 114 -23.19 -13.27 20.19
C SER A 114 -24.11 -14.48 20.38
N VAL A 115 -23.68 -15.65 19.89
CA VAL A 115 -24.32 -16.94 20.21
C VAL A 115 -23.72 -17.43 21.53
N PRO A 116 -24.52 -17.84 22.54
CA PRO A 116 -23.96 -18.43 23.76
C PRO A 116 -23.47 -19.85 23.46
N VAL A 117 -22.16 -20.08 23.63
CA VAL A 117 -21.54 -21.41 23.56
C VAL A 117 -21.68 -22.06 24.95
N ILE A 118 -22.50 -23.11 25.04
CA ILE A 118 -22.53 -24.01 26.21
C ILE A 118 -21.32 -24.93 26.10
N ALA A 119 -20.44 -24.88 27.10
CA ALA A 119 -19.29 -25.77 27.24
C ALA A 119 -19.69 -27.02 28.03
N GLU A 120 -19.56 -28.21 27.42
CA GLU A 120 -19.57 -29.47 28.16
C GLU A 120 -18.24 -30.20 27.91
N VAL A 121 -17.52 -30.44 29.00
CA VAL A 121 -16.19 -31.06 29.04
C VAL A 121 -16.35 -32.52 29.45
N THR A 122 -15.85 -33.46 28.65
CA THR A 122 -15.50 -34.81 29.13
C THR A 122 -14.26 -35.34 28.43
N HIS A 123 -13.29 -35.83 29.21
CA HIS A 123 -12.01 -36.40 28.77
C HIS A 123 -12.03 -37.96 28.73
N VAL A 124 -11.54 -38.56 27.61
CA VAL A 124 -10.51 -39.66 27.46
C VAL A 124 -10.81 -41.07 28.09
N PRO A 125 -10.38 -42.29 27.59
CA PRO A 125 -9.26 -42.67 26.67
C PRO A 125 -9.40 -43.82 25.61
N LYS A 126 -8.41 -43.84 24.68
CA LYS A 126 -7.60 -44.95 24.03
C LYS A 126 -8.20 -46.22 23.36
N LYS A 127 -7.89 -46.33 22.05
CA LYS A 127 -7.04 -47.30 21.28
C LYS A 127 -7.57 -48.62 20.64
N GLU A 128 -6.99 -48.86 19.44
CA GLU A 128 -6.84 -50.08 18.59
C GLU A 128 -8.02 -50.53 17.71
N LEU A 129 -7.88 -51.20 16.55
CA LEU A 129 -6.87 -51.36 15.47
C LEU A 129 -7.47 -52.43 14.52
N TYR A 130 -7.67 -52.16 13.23
CA TYR A 130 -7.64 -53.21 12.18
C TYR A 130 -7.45 -52.60 10.79
N GLY A 131 -6.41 -53.07 10.09
CA GLY A 131 -6.18 -52.80 8.67
C GLY A 131 -6.42 -54.04 7.81
N CYS A 132 -6.33 -53.89 6.48
CA CYS A 132 -5.65 -54.82 5.54
C CYS A 132 -5.91 -54.42 4.08
N GLY A 133 -4.90 -54.61 3.22
CA GLY A 133 -5.01 -54.69 1.74
C GLY A 133 -4.07 -53.73 1.02
N THR A 134 -2.74 -53.91 1.08
CA THR A 134 -1.87 -54.46 0.00
C THR A 134 -2.16 -53.83 -1.38
N CYS A 135 -1.19 -53.19 -2.06
CA CYS A 135 -0.21 -53.86 -2.92
C CYS A 135 1.18 -53.19 -2.91
N LEU A 136 2.18 -54.03 -3.19
CA LEU A 136 3.62 -53.83 -3.12
C LEU A 136 4.22 -53.16 -4.37
N LEU A 137 5.43 -52.60 -4.17
CA LEU A 137 6.57 -52.35 -5.08
C LEU A 137 7.00 -50.88 -4.99
N GLY A 138 8.17 -50.47 -4.51
CA GLY A 138 9.37 -51.17 -4.09
C GLY A 138 10.58 -50.25 -4.31
N ARG A 139 11.26 -49.87 -3.21
CA ARG A 139 12.71 -49.55 -3.09
C ARG A 139 13.25 -48.33 -3.86
N LYS A 140 14.34 -47.66 -3.50
CA LYS A 140 15.03 -47.22 -2.25
C LYS A 140 16.24 -46.41 -2.78
N TRP A 141 16.44 -45.15 -2.33
CA TRP A 141 17.69 -44.41 -1.96
C TRP A 141 18.94 -44.53 -2.90
N TYR A 142 19.89 -43.59 -3.07
CA TYR A 142 20.93 -43.11 -2.14
C TYR A 142 21.67 -41.85 -2.69
N HIS A 143 22.36 -41.19 -1.76
CA HIS A 143 23.32 -40.07 -1.81
C HIS A 143 24.53 -40.14 -2.77
N ALA A 144 25.07 -38.96 -3.10
CA ALA A 144 26.50 -38.55 -3.02
C ALA A 144 26.56 -37.00 -3.11
N ARG A 145 27.10 -36.16 -2.21
CA ARG A 145 28.39 -35.96 -1.51
C ARG A 145 29.59 -35.54 -2.38
N GLY A 146 30.07 -34.31 -2.10
CA GLY A 146 31.46 -33.81 -2.20
C GLY A 146 31.85 -33.21 -3.56
N ALA A 147 32.71 -32.20 -3.70
CA ALA A 147 33.42 -31.31 -2.78
C ALA A 147 34.10 -30.20 -3.64
N GLU A 148 34.02 -28.95 -3.19
CA GLU A 148 35.10 -27.96 -3.00
C GLU A 148 36.14 -27.55 -4.08
N ILE A 149 36.48 -26.24 -4.03
CA ILE A 149 37.73 -25.51 -4.40
C ILE A 149 37.72 -24.63 -5.67
N VAL A 150 37.91 -23.33 -5.43
CA VAL A 150 38.29 -22.19 -6.32
C VAL A 150 39.82 -22.01 -6.18
N PRO A 151 40.68 -21.69 -7.19
CA PRO A 151 40.81 -20.30 -7.72
C PRO A 151 41.47 -20.06 -9.10
N GLY A 152 41.40 -18.80 -9.57
CA GLY A 152 42.19 -18.19 -10.67
C GLY A 152 41.45 -18.14 -12.01
N GLY A 153 41.54 -17.12 -12.87
CA GLY A 153 42.33 -15.89 -12.97
C GLY A 153 42.26 -15.40 -14.44
N PHE A 154 42.08 -14.09 -14.63
CA PHE A 154 42.42 -13.23 -15.80
C PHE A 154 42.18 -13.72 -17.25
N VAL A 155 41.39 -13.00 -18.07
CA VAL A 155 41.89 -12.21 -19.23
C VAL A 155 40.89 -11.10 -19.62
N GLU A 156 41.46 -9.93 -19.90
CA GLU A 156 40.95 -8.71 -20.51
C GLU A 156 40.59 -8.94 -22.00
N GLU A 157 39.46 -8.40 -22.48
CA GLU A 157 39.19 -8.30 -23.93
C GLU A 157 38.98 -6.82 -24.30
N VAL A 158 40.03 -6.26 -24.90
CA VAL A 158 40.10 -4.91 -25.48
C VAL A 158 39.50 -4.99 -26.90
N GLN A 159 38.39 -4.30 -27.14
CA GLN A 159 37.86 -4.09 -28.48
C GLN A 159 38.40 -2.75 -29.03
N GLN A 160 39.45 -2.83 -29.85
CA GLN A 160 39.85 -1.77 -30.78
C GLN A 160 39.01 -1.88 -32.06
N ARG A 161 38.55 -0.74 -32.58
CA ARG A 161 38.39 -0.54 -34.03
C ARG A 161 38.42 0.96 -34.37
N GLU A 162 39.51 1.29 -35.07
CA GLU A 162 39.75 2.35 -36.08
C GLU A 162 39.34 3.80 -35.80
#